data_AF-Q564S0-F1
#
_entry.id   AF-Q564S0-F1
#
_cell.length_a   1.000
_cell.length_b   1.000
_cell.length_c   1.000
_cell.angle_alpha   90.00
_cell.angle_beta   90.00
_cell.angle_gamma   90.00
#
_symmetry.space_group_name_H-M   'P 1'
#
loop_
_entity.id
_entity.type
_entity.pdbx_description
1 polymer ?
#
loop_
_entity_poly.entity_id
_entity_poly.type
_entity_poly.pdbx_seq_one_letter_code
_entity_poly.pdbx_strand_id
1 'polypeptide(L)'
;MSRHLNFIAEERKAAEEMHKKSVEQLNEEHKTNMAKLEMQIKKIKKKGEKDVREVKKQRANFEKQRAEYRVEHHETMEKLKQKKIEEIAQQKKEQQILKMEEMKAKSERNVMEHQIRMTNMNYAQNMLSNIESGQASLAVIKHMESCIKSVNVISDLLKDLKILCEDKYNYDYSPTDMKIIKYMSDKIEKKISKFEFQKQQLESSISQESDADPQVVDDCSEMSNKIDQCMEWSDFHSVCTTLPRLAAQQDHARISEIMNIIDSLIDNFSDIYEEVQHKLIHWQRRGTFFWKAD
;
A
#
# COMPACT_ATOMS: atom_id res chain seq x y z
N MET A 1 -69.89 -132.63 -71.94
CA MET A 1 -69.02 -131.58 -71.38
C MET A 1 -69.71 -130.23 -71.09
N SER A 2 -71.04 -130.08 -71.19
CA SER A 2 -71.72 -128.77 -71.05
C SER A 2 -72.12 -128.37 -69.61
N ARG A 3 -72.37 -129.31 -68.68
CA ARG A 3 -72.83 -128.98 -67.31
C ARG A 3 -71.75 -128.39 -66.37
N HIS A 4 -70.46 -128.66 -66.61
CA HIS A 4 -69.38 -128.16 -65.74
C HIS A 4 -69.02 -126.69 -66.02
N LEU A 5 -69.35 -126.18 -67.22
CA LEU A 5 -69.14 -124.77 -67.61
C LEU A 5 -70.13 -123.82 -66.92
N ASN A 6 -71.35 -124.27 -66.60
CA ASN A 6 -72.38 -123.40 -65.99
C ASN A 6 -72.14 -123.12 -64.50
N PHE A 7 -71.67 -124.08 -63.70
CA PHE A 7 -71.41 -123.88 -62.27
C PHE A 7 -70.21 -122.95 -62.03
N ILE A 8 -69.15 -123.10 -62.82
CA ILE A 8 -67.99 -122.18 -62.80
C ILE A 8 -68.42 -120.76 -63.20
N ALA A 9 -69.41 -120.62 -64.10
CA ALA A 9 -69.94 -119.32 -64.51
C ALA A 9 -70.78 -118.64 -63.41
N GLU A 10 -71.59 -119.38 -62.65
CA GLU A 10 -72.41 -118.81 -61.56
C GLU A 10 -71.57 -118.42 -60.34
N GLU A 11 -70.60 -119.24 -59.93
CA GLU A 11 -69.71 -118.92 -58.80
C GLU A 11 -68.79 -117.73 -59.11
N ARG A 12 -68.31 -117.62 -60.37
CA ARG A 12 -67.64 -116.41 -60.84
C ARG A 12 -68.51 -115.18 -60.76
N LYS A 13 -69.79 -115.28 -61.11
CA LYS A 13 -70.72 -114.14 -61.11
C LYS A 13 -70.99 -113.63 -59.70
N ALA A 14 -71.18 -114.53 -58.73
CA ALA A 14 -71.39 -114.15 -57.32
C ALA A 14 -70.12 -113.54 -56.68
N ALA A 15 -68.94 -114.06 -57.00
CA ALA A 15 -67.67 -113.48 -56.59
C ALA A 15 -67.43 -112.10 -57.23
N GLU A 16 -67.74 -111.93 -58.52
CA GLU A 16 -67.69 -110.63 -59.19
C GLU A 16 -68.64 -109.61 -58.55
N GLU A 17 -69.85 -110.03 -58.16
CA GLU A 17 -70.85 -109.12 -57.57
C GLU A 17 -70.49 -108.71 -56.14
N MET A 18 -69.97 -109.63 -55.32
CA MET A 18 -69.43 -109.29 -53.99
C MET A 18 -68.18 -108.40 -54.10
N HIS A 19 -67.28 -108.70 -55.04
CA HIS A 19 -66.12 -107.86 -55.30
C HIS A 19 -66.56 -106.45 -55.71
N LYS A 20 -67.54 -106.32 -56.60
CA LYS A 20 -68.10 -105.04 -57.03
C LYS A 20 -68.64 -104.22 -55.86
N LYS A 21 -69.43 -104.83 -54.96
CA LYS A 21 -69.95 -104.16 -53.75
C LYS A 21 -68.86 -103.72 -52.79
N SER A 22 -67.84 -104.55 -52.55
CA SER A 22 -66.72 -104.20 -51.68
C SER A 22 -65.91 -103.04 -52.27
N VAL A 23 -65.70 -103.03 -53.58
CA VAL A 23 -65.04 -101.93 -54.29
C VAL A 23 -65.87 -100.64 -54.20
N GLU A 24 -67.20 -100.73 -54.33
CA GLU A 24 -68.11 -99.58 -54.15
C GLU A 24 -68.04 -99.01 -52.72
N GLN A 25 -68.10 -99.86 -51.68
CA GLN A 25 -67.98 -99.41 -50.30
C GLN A 25 -66.62 -98.79 -50.00
N LEU A 26 -65.52 -99.42 -50.44
CA LEU A 26 -64.18 -98.87 -50.30
C LEU A 26 -64.06 -97.52 -51.02
N ASN A 27 -64.63 -97.39 -52.21
CA ASN A 27 -64.65 -96.14 -52.96
C ASN A 27 -65.42 -95.03 -52.23
N GLU A 28 -66.57 -95.33 -51.63
CA GLU A 28 -67.34 -94.34 -50.86
C GLU A 28 -66.66 -93.97 -49.53
N GLU A 29 -66.06 -94.91 -48.80
CA GLU A 29 -65.26 -94.61 -47.61
C GLU A 29 -64.03 -93.76 -47.97
N HIS A 30 -63.31 -94.15 -49.03
CA HIS A 30 -62.16 -93.40 -49.52
C HIS A 30 -62.57 -91.98 -49.92
N LYS A 31 -63.67 -91.82 -50.66
CA LYS A 31 -64.22 -90.51 -51.05
C LYS A 31 -64.61 -89.66 -49.84
N THR A 32 -65.22 -90.27 -48.81
CA THR A 32 -65.59 -89.57 -47.57
C THR A 32 -64.36 -89.13 -46.77
N ASN A 33 -63.35 -90.00 -46.64
CA ASN A 33 -62.11 -89.69 -45.95
C ASN A 33 -61.29 -88.63 -46.68
N MET A 34 -61.21 -88.73 -48.01
CA MET A 34 -60.60 -87.70 -48.87
C MET A 34 -61.29 -86.34 -48.67
N ALA A 35 -62.62 -86.28 -48.66
CA ALA A 35 -63.35 -85.05 -48.41
C ALA A 35 -63.07 -84.46 -47.00
N LYS A 36 -62.99 -85.30 -45.96
CA LYS A 36 -62.64 -84.86 -44.59
C LYS A 36 -61.21 -84.32 -44.52
N LEU A 37 -60.25 -85.02 -45.11
CA LEU A 37 -58.84 -84.59 -45.15
C LEU A 37 -58.68 -83.28 -45.93
N GLU A 38 -59.33 -83.16 -47.09
CA GLU A 38 -59.34 -81.91 -47.85
C GLU A 38 -59.92 -80.74 -47.05
N MET A 39 -61.02 -80.98 -46.31
CA MET A 39 -61.60 -79.96 -45.44
C MET A 39 -60.65 -79.57 -44.29
N GLN A 40 -59.98 -80.53 -43.65
CA GLN A 40 -59.00 -80.25 -42.60
C GLN A 40 -57.79 -79.48 -43.16
N ILE A 41 -57.25 -79.89 -44.30
CA ILE A 41 -56.17 -79.18 -45.00
C ILE A 41 -56.59 -77.75 -45.33
N LYS A 42 -57.82 -77.54 -45.84
CA LYS A 42 -58.36 -76.20 -46.09
C LYS A 42 -58.46 -75.36 -44.80
N LYS A 43 -58.89 -75.95 -43.68
CA LYS A 43 -58.95 -75.26 -42.38
C LYS A 43 -57.56 -74.88 -41.87
N ILE A 44 -56.59 -75.79 -41.94
CA ILE A 44 -55.20 -75.53 -41.51
C ILE A 44 -54.57 -74.43 -42.38
N LYS A 45 -54.73 -74.51 -43.71
CA LYS A 45 -54.24 -73.47 -44.63
C LYS A 45 -54.84 -72.10 -44.31
N LYS A 46 -56.17 -72.02 -44.12
CA LYS A 46 -56.84 -70.76 -43.73
C LYS A 46 -56.33 -70.21 -42.39
N LYS A 47 -56.12 -71.07 -41.39
CA LYS A 47 -55.56 -70.66 -40.08
C LYS A 47 -54.12 -70.16 -40.23
N GLY A 48 -53.25 -70.94 -40.88
CA GLY A 48 -51.86 -70.56 -41.10
C GLY A 48 -51.72 -69.26 -41.90
N GLU A 49 -52.56 -69.06 -42.92
CA GLU A 49 -52.61 -67.78 -43.64
C GLU A 49 -53.04 -66.60 -42.76
N LYS A 50 -53.98 -66.81 -41.84
CA LYS A 50 -54.41 -65.78 -40.89
C LYS A 50 -53.29 -65.45 -39.91
N ASP A 51 -52.65 -66.47 -39.34
CA ASP A 51 -51.56 -66.31 -38.36
C ASP A 51 -50.35 -65.60 -39.02
N VAL A 52 -49.98 -65.99 -40.25
CA VAL A 52 -48.91 -65.31 -41.00
C VAL A 52 -49.26 -63.86 -41.29
N ARG A 53 -50.51 -63.55 -41.65
CA ARG A 53 -50.95 -62.16 -41.84
C ARG A 53 -50.89 -61.35 -40.55
N GLU A 54 -51.29 -61.94 -39.43
CA GLU A 54 -51.25 -61.29 -38.12
C GLU A 54 -49.82 -61.00 -37.67
N VAL A 55 -48.92 -61.99 -37.76
CA VAL A 55 -47.49 -61.80 -37.44
C VAL A 55 -46.83 -60.77 -38.35
N LYS A 56 -47.14 -60.78 -39.66
CA LYS A 56 -46.65 -59.75 -40.59
C LYS A 56 -47.12 -58.35 -40.20
N LYS A 57 -48.40 -58.20 -39.80
CA LYS A 57 -48.95 -56.91 -39.34
C LYS A 57 -48.31 -56.45 -38.03
N GLN A 58 -48.15 -57.35 -37.06
CA GLN A 58 -47.47 -57.05 -35.80
C GLN A 58 -46.02 -56.65 -36.03
N ARG A 59 -45.28 -57.39 -36.87
CA ARG A 59 -43.90 -57.08 -37.24
C ARG A 59 -43.79 -55.70 -37.89
N ALA A 60 -44.65 -55.39 -38.86
CA ALA A 60 -44.67 -54.07 -39.50
C ALA A 60 -44.96 -52.94 -38.50
N ASN A 61 -45.87 -53.17 -37.54
CA ASN A 61 -46.18 -52.20 -36.49
C ASN A 61 -44.98 -51.99 -35.53
N PHE A 62 -44.31 -53.06 -35.10
CA PHE A 62 -43.10 -52.97 -34.28
C PHE A 62 -41.94 -52.28 -35.01
N GLU A 63 -41.74 -52.58 -36.30
CA GLU A 63 -40.71 -51.93 -37.12
C GLU A 63 -40.98 -50.43 -37.25
N LYS A 64 -42.25 -50.02 -37.44
CA LYS A 64 -42.66 -48.61 -37.46
C LYS A 64 -42.41 -47.92 -36.11
N GLN A 65 -42.88 -48.50 -35.00
CA GLN A 65 -42.67 -47.94 -33.66
C GLN A 65 -41.17 -47.80 -33.32
N ARG A 66 -40.35 -48.79 -33.69
CA ARG A 66 -38.90 -48.74 -33.49
C ARG A 66 -38.22 -47.67 -34.36
N ALA A 67 -38.76 -47.37 -35.54
CA ALA A 67 -38.25 -46.28 -36.36
C ALA A 67 -38.61 -44.92 -35.75
N GLU A 68 -39.87 -44.71 -35.34
CA GLU A 68 -40.35 -43.49 -34.70
C GLU A 68 -39.59 -43.21 -33.39
N TYR A 69 -39.46 -44.20 -32.51
CA TYR A 69 -38.69 -44.07 -31.26
C TYR A 69 -37.22 -43.71 -31.51
N ARG A 70 -36.59 -44.25 -32.56
CA ARG A 70 -35.20 -43.90 -32.89
C ARG A 70 -35.05 -42.45 -33.34
N VAL A 71 -36.00 -41.95 -34.13
CA VAL A 71 -36.02 -40.54 -34.57
C VAL A 71 -36.21 -39.63 -33.35
N GLU A 72 -37.22 -39.89 -32.52
CA GLU A 72 -37.50 -39.11 -31.31
C GLU A 72 -36.32 -39.12 -30.33
N HIS A 73 -35.71 -40.28 -30.12
CA HIS A 73 -34.53 -40.42 -29.27
C HIS A 73 -33.35 -39.61 -29.81
N HIS A 74 -33.08 -39.68 -31.12
CA HIS A 74 -32.00 -38.91 -31.75
C HIS A 74 -32.23 -37.40 -31.63
N GLU A 75 -33.44 -36.92 -31.92
CA GLU A 75 -33.80 -35.50 -31.77
C GLU A 75 -33.67 -35.02 -30.32
N THR A 76 -34.09 -35.85 -29.36
CA THR A 76 -33.96 -35.55 -27.92
C THR A 76 -32.49 -35.44 -27.52
N MET A 77 -31.65 -36.35 -27.99
CA MET A 77 -30.22 -36.34 -27.70
C MET A 77 -29.51 -35.12 -28.31
N GLU A 78 -29.83 -34.73 -29.54
CA GLU A 78 -29.28 -33.50 -30.14
C GLU A 78 -29.74 -32.24 -29.40
N LYS A 79 -31.01 -32.16 -28.98
CA LYS A 79 -31.51 -31.04 -28.14
C LYS A 79 -30.77 -30.97 -26.80
N LEU A 80 -30.56 -32.11 -26.12
CA LEU A 80 -29.83 -32.16 -24.86
C LEU A 80 -28.36 -31.75 -25.03
N LYS A 81 -27.72 -32.21 -26.11
CA LYS A 81 -26.35 -31.84 -26.45
C LYS A 81 -26.22 -30.34 -26.72
N GLN A 82 -27.14 -29.76 -27.50
CA GLN A 82 -27.14 -28.33 -27.80
C GLN A 82 -27.34 -27.50 -26.52
N LYS A 83 -28.32 -27.87 -25.68
CA LYS A 83 -28.52 -27.22 -24.38
C LYS A 83 -27.26 -27.30 -23.51
N LYS A 84 -26.57 -28.44 -23.50
CA LYS A 84 -25.33 -28.60 -22.72
C LYS A 84 -24.20 -27.70 -23.24
N ILE A 85 -24.08 -27.54 -24.55
CA ILE A 85 -23.10 -26.64 -25.17
C ILE A 85 -23.40 -25.18 -24.78
N GLU A 86 -24.67 -24.78 -24.82
CA GLU A 86 -25.11 -23.43 -24.42
C GLU A 86 -24.87 -23.16 -22.92
N GLU A 87 -25.19 -24.12 -22.05
CA GLU A 87 -24.88 -24.05 -20.61
C GLU A 87 -23.37 -23.86 -20.36
N ILE A 88 -22.53 -24.64 -21.04
CA ILE A 88 -21.06 -24.53 -20.91
C ILE A 88 -20.57 -23.17 -21.42
N ALA A 89 -21.11 -22.69 -22.54
CA ALA A 89 -20.75 -21.38 -23.09
C ALA A 89 -21.14 -20.23 -22.12
N GLN A 90 -22.32 -20.31 -21.53
CA GLN A 90 -22.81 -19.35 -20.54
C GLN A 90 -21.95 -19.35 -19.28
N GLN A 91 -21.64 -20.54 -18.73
CA GLN A 91 -20.74 -20.67 -17.57
C GLN A 91 -19.34 -20.09 -17.85
N LYS A 92 -18.78 -20.34 -19.04
CA LYS A 92 -17.48 -19.76 -19.44
C LYS A 92 -17.55 -18.24 -19.52
N LYS A 93 -18.64 -17.68 -20.05
CA LYS A 93 -18.85 -16.23 -20.13
C LYS A 93 -18.95 -15.60 -18.74
N GLU A 94 -19.72 -16.20 -17.83
CA GLU A 94 -19.86 -15.74 -16.44
C GLU A 94 -18.53 -15.79 -15.69
N GLN A 95 -17.77 -16.88 -15.81
CA GLN A 95 -16.43 -16.99 -15.22
C GLN A 95 -15.47 -15.93 -15.75
N GLN A 96 -15.52 -15.60 -17.04
CA GLN A 96 -14.69 -14.55 -17.62
C GLN A 96 -15.06 -13.16 -17.09
N ILE A 97 -16.35 -12.87 -16.95
CA ILE A 97 -16.84 -11.61 -16.37
C ILE A 97 -16.38 -11.47 -14.92
N LEU A 98 -16.60 -12.49 -14.09
CA LEU A 98 -16.17 -12.50 -12.69
C LEU A 98 -14.66 -12.29 -12.56
N LYS A 99 -13.85 -12.98 -13.39
CA LYS A 99 -12.40 -12.81 -13.39
C LYS A 99 -11.97 -11.39 -13.75
N MET A 100 -12.64 -10.76 -14.72
CA MET A 100 -12.37 -9.37 -15.10
C MET A 100 -12.73 -8.39 -13.98
N GLU A 101 -13.87 -8.61 -13.32
CA GLU A 101 -14.30 -7.80 -12.17
C GLU A 101 -13.35 -7.94 -10.98
N GLU A 102 -12.91 -9.16 -10.66
CA GLU A 102 -11.91 -9.42 -9.61
C GLU A 102 -10.57 -8.74 -9.92
N MET A 103 -10.09 -8.82 -11.16
CA MET A 103 -8.85 -8.15 -11.56
C MET A 103 -8.98 -6.63 -11.45
N LYS A 104 -10.11 -6.06 -11.86
CA LYS A 104 -10.38 -4.62 -11.74
C LYS A 104 -10.43 -4.19 -10.27
N ALA A 105 -11.19 -4.88 -9.44
CA ALA A 105 -11.28 -4.59 -8.00
C ALA A 105 -9.93 -4.72 -7.29
N LYS A 106 -9.12 -5.75 -7.65
CA LYS A 106 -7.76 -5.91 -7.13
C LYS A 106 -6.85 -4.76 -7.56
N SER A 107 -6.94 -4.33 -8.82
CA SER A 107 -6.17 -3.19 -9.32
C SER A 107 -6.53 -1.90 -8.58
N GLU A 108 -7.81 -1.61 -8.40
CA GLU A 108 -8.29 -0.42 -7.67
C GLU A 108 -7.82 -0.43 -6.21
N ARG A 109 -7.91 -1.58 -5.51
CA ARG A 109 -7.38 -1.72 -4.15
C ARG A 109 -5.88 -1.47 -4.09
N ASN A 110 -5.10 -2.04 -5.01
CA ASN A 110 -3.65 -1.84 -5.05
C ASN A 110 -3.28 -0.37 -5.28
N VAL A 111 -4.03 0.35 -6.13
CA VAL A 111 -3.81 1.77 -6.37
C VAL A 111 -4.11 2.58 -5.10
N MET A 112 -5.24 2.32 -4.43
CA MET A 112 -5.58 2.99 -3.17
C MET A 112 -4.57 2.71 -2.07
N GLU A 113 -4.16 1.45 -1.89
CA GLU A 113 -3.16 1.06 -0.89
C GLU A 113 -1.80 1.71 -1.17
N HIS A 114 -1.39 1.77 -2.44
CA HIS A 114 -0.17 2.45 -2.85
C HIS A 114 -0.24 3.96 -2.57
N GLN A 115 -1.36 4.62 -2.90
CA GLN A 115 -1.56 6.04 -2.60
C GLN A 115 -1.48 6.32 -1.09
N ILE A 116 -2.17 5.53 -0.26
CA ILE A 116 -2.11 5.67 1.20
C ILE A 116 -0.67 5.50 1.70
N ARG A 117 0.04 4.49 1.20
CA ARG A 117 1.44 4.24 1.58
C ARG A 117 2.34 5.42 1.21
N MET A 118 2.18 6.00 0.02
CA MET A 118 2.95 7.16 -0.42
C MET A 118 2.62 8.41 0.41
N THR A 119 1.35 8.65 0.71
CA THR A 119 0.94 9.77 1.58
C THR A 119 1.53 9.64 2.97
N ASN A 120 1.46 8.45 3.59
CA ASN A 120 2.05 8.20 4.91
C ASN A 120 3.58 8.36 4.90
N MET A 121 4.24 7.90 3.84
CA MET A 121 5.69 8.05 3.68
C MET A 121 6.09 9.52 3.56
N ASN A 122 5.39 10.31 2.73
CA ASN A 122 5.65 11.74 2.59
C ASN A 122 5.41 12.48 3.92
N TYR A 123 4.35 12.13 4.65
CA TYR A 123 4.07 12.72 5.95
C TYR A 123 5.18 12.42 6.97
N ALA A 124 5.62 11.15 7.04
CA ALA A 124 6.73 10.75 7.92
C ALA A 124 8.05 11.43 7.55
N GLN A 125 8.34 11.56 6.25
CA GLN A 125 9.54 12.25 5.77
C GLN A 125 9.52 13.75 6.12
N ASN A 126 8.38 14.41 5.93
CA ASN A 126 8.23 15.82 6.31
C ASN A 126 8.35 16.01 7.83
N MET A 127 7.77 15.12 8.63
CA MET A 127 7.96 15.10 10.08
C MET A 127 9.42 14.96 10.49
N LEU A 128 10.15 14.01 9.90
CA LEU A 128 11.57 13.80 10.20
C LEU A 128 12.41 15.02 9.83
N SER A 129 12.23 15.56 8.62
CA SER A 129 12.95 16.76 8.16
C SER A 129 12.66 17.97 9.06
N ASN A 130 11.42 18.15 9.52
CA ASN A 130 11.07 19.20 10.47
C ASN A 130 11.72 19.00 11.86
N ILE A 131 11.84 17.74 12.33
CA ILE A 131 12.51 17.42 13.59
C ILE A 131 14.02 17.69 13.47
N GLU A 132 14.66 17.22 12.40
CA GLU A 132 16.08 17.43 12.12
C GLU A 132 16.38 18.92 12.02
N SER A 133 15.59 19.68 11.25
CA SER A 133 15.73 21.13 11.15
C SER A 133 15.53 21.87 12.48
N GLY A 134 14.55 21.44 13.28
CA GLY A 134 14.33 21.98 14.61
C GLY A 134 15.49 21.72 15.56
N GLN A 135 16.06 20.52 15.54
CA GLN A 135 17.21 20.14 16.36
C GLN A 135 18.48 20.89 15.95
N ALA A 136 18.75 20.97 14.65
CA ALA A 136 19.86 21.72 14.07
C ALA A 136 19.78 23.22 14.44
N SER A 137 18.60 23.82 14.29
CA SER A 137 18.35 25.21 14.69
C SER A 137 18.58 25.42 16.19
N LEU A 138 18.11 24.50 17.04
CA LEU A 138 18.33 24.56 18.49
C LEU A 138 19.81 24.45 18.88
N ALA A 139 20.61 23.69 18.14
CA ALA A 139 22.06 23.61 18.37
C ALA A 139 22.74 24.96 18.12
N VAL A 140 22.45 25.59 16.98
CA VAL A 140 22.97 26.94 16.62
C VAL A 140 22.55 27.98 17.67
N ILE A 141 21.27 27.98 18.07
CA ILE A 141 20.75 28.91 19.09
C ILE A 141 21.49 28.75 20.43
N LYS A 142 21.77 27.51 20.86
CA LYS A 142 22.52 27.27 22.12
C LYS A 142 23.92 27.84 22.09
N HIS A 143 24.61 27.76 20.93
CA HIS A 143 25.92 28.38 20.77
C HIS A 143 25.82 29.91 20.82
N MET A 144 24.80 30.50 20.20
CA MET A 144 24.56 31.94 20.28
C MET A 144 24.24 32.41 21.71
N GLU A 145 23.40 31.69 22.46
CA GLU A 145 23.14 31.97 23.88
C GLU A 145 24.41 31.90 24.73
N SER A 146 25.33 30.98 24.41
CA SER A 146 26.62 30.84 25.06
C SER A 146 27.52 32.05 24.81
N CYS A 147 27.54 32.59 23.59
CA CYS A 147 28.22 33.84 23.24
C CYS A 147 27.67 35.01 24.07
N ILE A 148 26.34 35.19 24.09
CA ILE A 148 25.68 36.28 24.83
C ILE A 148 25.96 36.20 26.33
N LYS A 149 26.00 35.01 26.92
CA LYS A 149 26.37 34.86 28.34
C LYS A 149 27.76 35.40 28.64
N SER A 150 28.71 35.32 27.71
CA SER A 150 30.04 35.91 27.91
C SER A 150 30.01 37.43 27.74
N VAL A 151 29.26 37.94 26.76
CA VAL A 151 29.04 39.38 26.56
C VAL A 151 28.43 40.04 27.79
N ASN A 152 27.39 39.43 28.37
CA ASN A 152 26.74 39.96 29.57
C ASN A 152 27.71 40.07 30.75
N VAL A 153 28.57 39.07 30.94
CA VAL A 153 29.60 39.12 31.99
C VAL A 153 30.63 40.22 31.72
N ILE A 154 30.98 40.48 30.45
CA ILE A 154 31.86 41.60 30.09
C ILE A 154 31.17 42.93 30.41
N SER A 155 29.90 43.10 30.03
CA SER A 155 29.10 44.29 30.35
C SER A 155 29.01 44.53 31.87
N ASP A 156 28.77 43.49 32.67
CA ASP A 156 28.74 43.61 34.13
C ASP A 156 30.10 44.03 34.70
N LEU A 157 31.20 43.44 34.22
CA LEU A 157 32.56 43.81 34.63
C LEU A 157 32.91 45.26 34.23
N LEU A 158 32.45 45.71 33.06
CA LEU A 158 32.61 47.09 32.59
C LEU A 158 31.84 48.07 33.48
N LYS A 159 30.59 47.74 33.86
CA LYS A 159 29.78 48.53 34.81
C LYS A 159 30.47 48.65 36.16
N ASP A 160 30.94 47.54 36.73
CA ASP A 160 31.65 47.52 38.00
C ASP A 160 32.93 48.37 37.95
N LEU A 161 33.68 48.27 36.85
CA LEU A 161 34.91 49.03 36.61
C LEU A 161 34.63 50.53 36.46
N LYS A 162 33.53 50.90 35.78
CA LYS A 162 33.08 52.28 35.66
C LYS A 162 32.75 52.87 37.03
N ILE A 163 31.90 52.20 37.82
CA ILE A 163 31.51 52.65 39.16
C ILE A 163 32.75 52.91 40.03
N LEU A 164 33.72 51.97 40.01
CA LEU A 164 34.97 52.12 40.74
C LEU A 164 35.78 53.36 40.33
N CYS A 165 35.81 53.69 39.05
CA CYS A 165 36.56 54.85 38.55
C CYS A 165 35.83 56.17 38.77
N GLU A 166 34.51 56.21 38.62
CA GLU A 166 33.69 57.42 38.82
C GLU A 166 33.64 57.85 40.29
N ASP A 167 33.58 56.90 41.22
CA ASP A 167 33.67 57.16 42.67
C ASP A 167 34.98 57.87 43.07
N LYS A 168 35.98 57.88 42.18
CA LYS A 168 37.31 58.45 42.37
C LYS A 168 37.56 59.71 41.55
N TYR A 169 36.55 60.32 40.94
CA TYR A 169 36.73 61.49 40.07
C TYR A 169 37.53 62.66 40.72
N ASN A 170 37.48 62.78 42.06
CA ASN A 170 38.21 63.78 42.83
C ASN A 170 39.18 63.21 43.88
N TYR A 171 39.53 61.91 43.79
CA TYR A 171 40.37 61.23 44.77
C TYR A 171 41.43 60.36 44.09
N ASP A 172 42.65 60.41 44.61
CA ASP A 172 43.73 59.54 44.15
C ASP A 172 43.35 58.05 44.31
N TYR A 173 43.64 57.25 43.29
CA TYR A 173 43.51 55.80 43.34
C TYR A 173 44.47 55.20 44.37
N SER A 174 43.91 54.48 45.35
CA SER A 174 44.72 53.77 46.35
C SER A 174 45.39 52.53 45.74
N PRO A 175 46.44 51.97 46.40
CA PRO A 175 47.02 50.68 45.99
C PRO A 175 46.02 49.53 45.89
N THR A 176 44.93 49.59 46.65
CA THR A 176 43.85 48.59 46.58
C THR A 176 42.98 48.80 45.34
N ASP A 177 42.62 50.05 45.04
CA ASP A 177 41.81 50.39 43.85
C ASP A 177 42.56 49.97 42.57
N MET A 178 43.86 50.27 42.48
CA MET A 178 44.70 49.86 41.36
C MET A 178 44.75 48.33 41.17
N LYS A 179 44.75 47.56 42.27
CA LYS A 179 44.69 46.09 42.21
C LYS A 179 43.33 45.60 41.71
N ILE A 180 42.24 46.24 42.11
CA ILE A 180 40.88 45.89 41.67
C ILE A 180 40.72 46.21 40.18
N ILE A 181 41.13 47.40 39.74
CA ILE A 181 41.13 47.80 38.32
C ILE A 181 41.87 46.76 37.49
N LYS A 182 43.13 46.44 37.87
CA LYS A 182 43.92 45.44 37.16
C LYS A 182 43.23 44.07 37.12
N TYR A 183 42.66 43.63 38.23
CA TYR A 183 41.94 42.35 38.30
C TYR A 183 40.69 42.30 37.42
N MET A 184 39.92 43.39 37.36
CA MET A 184 38.75 43.50 36.48
C MET A 184 39.18 43.53 35.01
N SER A 185 40.21 44.30 34.66
CA SER A 185 40.82 44.30 33.32
C SER A 185 41.26 42.89 32.89
N ASP A 186 42.03 42.19 33.72
CA ASP A 186 42.47 40.81 33.45
C ASP A 186 41.27 39.83 33.28
N LYS A 187 40.17 40.07 34.00
CA LYS A 187 38.94 39.27 33.87
C LYS A 187 38.20 39.56 32.58
N ILE A 188 38.12 40.83 32.16
CA ILE A 188 37.51 41.23 30.89
C ILE A 188 38.27 40.58 29.75
N GLU A 189 39.61 40.67 29.72
CA GLU A 189 40.44 40.01 28.69
C GLU A 189 40.17 38.50 28.59
N LYS A 190 40.13 37.80 29.73
CA LYS A 190 39.81 36.36 29.76
C LYS A 190 38.41 36.06 29.21
N LYS A 191 37.45 36.97 29.38
CA LYS A 191 36.08 36.79 28.89
C LYS A 191 35.97 37.09 27.39
N ILE A 192 36.75 38.04 26.87
CA ILE A 192 36.88 38.28 25.43
C ILE A 192 37.43 37.02 24.75
N SER A 193 38.55 36.46 25.22
CA SER A 193 39.08 35.22 24.65
C SER A 193 38.11 34.04 24.75
N LYS A 194 37.29 33.99 25.80
CA LYS A 194 36.21 32.98 25.91
C LYS A 194 35.13 33.20 24.85
N PHE A 195 34.72 34.45 24.62
CA PHE A 195 33.77 34.79 23.57
C PHE A 195 34.32 34.40 22.19
N GLU A 196 35.56 34.74 21.87
CA GLU A 196 36.21 34.36 20.59
C GLU A 196 36.14 32.84 20.35
N PHE A 197 36.43 32.05 21.38
CA PHE A 197 36.30 30.59 21.30
C PHE A 197 34.84 30.14 21.09
N GLN A 198 33.87 30.75 21.78
CA GLN A 198 32.46 30.43 21.60
C GLN A 198 31.94 30.84 20.22
N LYS A 199 32.44 31.94 19.66
CA LYS A 199 32.17 32.38 18.29
C LYS A 199 32.67 31.34 17.29
N GLN A 200 33.89 30.83 17.45
CA GLN A 200 34.39 29.73 16.61
C GLN A 200 33.52 28.46 16.71
N GLN A 201 33.02 28.14 17.91
CA GLN A 201 32.07 27.04 18.07
C GLN A 201 30.74 27.30 17.35
N LEU A 202 30.23 28.52 17.39
CA LEU A 202 29.04 28.93 16.66
C LEU A 202 29.24 28.80 15.14
N GLU A 203 30.34 29.32 14.61
CA GLU A 203 30.70 29.21 13.18
C GLU A 203 30.85 27.73 12.74
N SER A 204 31.48 26.91 13.58
CA SER A 204 31.57 25.47 13.35
C SER A 204 30.20 24.79 13.38
N SER A 205 29.32 25.17 14.32
CA SER A 205 27.97 24.62 14.42
C SER A 205 27.13 25.00 13.19
N ILE A 206 27.18 26.25 12.74
CA ILE A 206 26.53 26.71 11.51
C ILE A 206 26.98 25.87 10.29
N SER A 207 28.27 25.52 10.22
CA SER A 207 28.81 24.73 9.11
C SER A 207 28.42 23.25 9.16
N GLN A 208 28.14 22.71 10.35
CA GLN A 208 27.81 21.29 10.57
C GLN A 208 26.30 21.02 10.53
N GLU A 209 25.49 22.00 10.95
CA GLU A 209 24.05 21.88 11.10
C GLU A 209 23.33 22.34 9.81
N SER A 210 23.56 21.64 8.70
CA SER A 210 23.06 22.02 7.36
C SER A 210 21.53 22.07 7.24
N ASP A 211 20.82 21.37 8.12
CA ASP A 211 19.35 21.32 8.14
C ASP A 211 18.72 22.45 8.96
N ALA A 212 19.53 23.27 9.64
CA ALA A 212 19.02 24.40 10.43
C ALA A 212 18.21 25.38 9.54
N ASP A 213 17.20 26.03 10.13
CA ASP A 213 16.45 27.08 9.45
C ASP A 213 17.44 28.17 8.99
N PRO A 214 17.53 28.46 7.67
CA PRO A 214 18.46 29.44 7.14
C PRO A 214 18.36 30.79 7.81
N GLN A 215 17.15 31.21 8.21
CA GLN A 215 16.95 32.48 8.88
C GLN A 215 17.50 32.47 10.32
N VAL A 216 17.43 31.34 11.03
CA VAL A 216 18.07 31.21 12.35
C VAL A 216 19.59 31.31 12.21
N VAL A 217 20.15 30.66 11.18
CA VAL A 217 21.59 30.71 10.86
C VAL A 217 22.02 32.13 10.52
N ASP A 218 21.32 32.80 9.60
CA ASP A 218 21.62 34.16 9.17
C ASP A 218 21.54 35.13 10.35
N ASP A 219 20.46 35.05 11.14
CA ASP A 219 20.28 35.90 12.30
C ASP A 219 21.38 35.68 13.36
N CYS A 220 21.73 34.42 13.67
CA CYS A 220 22.79 34.12 14.63
C CYS A 220 24.16 34.61 14.14
N SER A 221 24.43 34.45 12.84
CA SER A 221 25.66 34.93 12.20
C SER A 221 25.74 36.46 12.26
N GLU A 222 24.65 37.15 11.92
CA GLU A 222 24.54 38.60 12.00
C GLU A 222 24.81 39.10 13.42
N MET A 223 24.15 38.52 14.42
CA MET A 223 24.33 38.95 15.82
C MET A 223 25.74 38.67 16.34
N SER A 224 26.32 37.51 15.97
CA SER A 224 27.71 37.20 16.29
C SER A 224 28.68 38.23 15.71
N ASN A 225 28.46 38.65 14.46
CA ASN A 225 29.28 39.67 13.81
C ASN A 225 29.08 41.06 14.43
N LYS A 226 27.86 41.43 14.83
CA LYS A 226 27.61 42.68 15.58
C LYS A 226 28.40 42.70 16.90
N ILE A 227 28.39 41.60 17.65
CA ILE A 227 29.17 41.50 18.89
C ILE A 227 30.67 41.63 18.59
N ASP A 228 31.16 40.94 17.57
CA ASP A 228 32.58 40.98 17.17
C ASP A 228 33.04 42.39 16.80
N GLN A 229 32.20 43.14 16.09
CA GLN A 229 32.44 44.55 15.75
C GLN A 229 32.46 45.44 16.99
N CYS A 230 31.57 45.21 17.96
CA CYS A 230 31.59 45.91 19.24
C CYS A 230 32.79 45.52 20.12
N MET A 231 33.40 44.36 19.86
CA MET A 231 34.64 43.92 20.50
C MET A 231 35.89 44.41 19.79
N GLU A 232 35.82 45.59 19.16
CA GLU A 232 36.99 46.19 18.52
C GLU A 232 38.18 46.25 19.50
N TRP A 233 39.32 45.77 19.02
CA TRP A 233 40.51 45.62 19.85
C TRP A 233 41.00 46.94 20.46
N SER A 234 40.78 48.08 19.78
CA SER A 234 41.23 49.41 20.19
C SER A 234 40.56 49.90 21.49
N ASP A 235 39.24 49.76 21.58
CA ASP A 235 38.45 50.15 22.75
C ASP A 235 38.77 49.27 23.96
N PHE A 236 38.79 47.94 23.75
CA PHE A 236 39.15 47.01 24.82
C PHE A 236 40.61 47.11 25.24
N HIS A 237 41.54 47.45 24.33
CA HIS A 237 42.92 47.74 24.69
C HIS A 237 43.02 48.98 25.59
N SER A 238 42.21 50.01 25.32
CA SER A 238 42.13 51.20 26.16
C SER A 238 41.65 50.83 27.58
N VAL A 239 40.59 50.04 27.70
CA VAL A 239 40.02 49.60 28.99
C VAL A 239 40.94 48.63 29.75
N CYS A 240 41.51 47.63 29.07
CA CYS A 240 42.21 46.54 29.75
C CYS A 240 43.70 46.85 30.00
N THR A 241 44.34 47.56 29.08
CA THR A 241 45.79 47.86 29.17
C THR A 241 46.07 49.31 29.58
N THR A 242 45.35 50.28 29.00
CA THR A 242 45.67 51.70 29.23
C THR A 242 45.12 52.21 30.55
N LEU A 243 43.89 51.85 30.92
CA LEU A 243 43.25 52.31 32.16
C LEU A 243 44.07 51.98 33.43
N PRO A 244 44.58 50.74 33.65
CA PRO A 244 45.41 50.47 34.83
C PRO A 244 46.66 51.36 34.91
N ARG A 245 47.27 51.69 33.75
CA ARG A 245 48.44 52.56 33.68
C ARG A 245 48.08 54.01 34.03
N LEU A 246 46.96 54.52 33.51
CA LEU A 246 46.51 55.88 33.80
C LEU A 246 46.08 56.04 35.25
N ALA A 247 45.43 55.03 35.84
CA ALA A 247 45.09 55.02 37.26
C ALA A 247 46.34 55.10 38.15
N ALA A 248 47.43 54.42 37.78
CA ALA A 248 48.72 54.53 38.48
C ALA A 248 49.38 55.92 38.33
N GLN A 249 49.07 56.65 37.27
CA GLN A 249 49.55 58.00 36.99
C GLN A 249 48.63 59.09 37.54
N GLN A 250 47.47 58.73 38.11
CA GLN A 250 46.42 59.65 38.56
C GLN A 250 45.94 60.61 37.43
N ASP A 251 45.94 60.14 36.19
CA ASP A 251 45.54 60.95 35.01
C ASP A 251 44.03 60.92 34.80
N HIS A 252 43.30 61.64 35.67
CA HIS A 252 41.83 61.64 35.69
C HIS A 252 41.19 62.10 34.37
N ALA A 253 41.82 63.05 33.65
CA ALA A 253 41.28 63.55 32.39
C ALA A 253 41.20 62.44 31.33
N ARG A 254 42.29 61.68 31.16
CA ARG A 254 42.32 60.57 30.20
C ARG A 254 41.54 59.35 30.68
N ILE A 255 41.43 59.14 32.00
CA ILE A 255 40.54 58.12 32.54
C ILE A 255 39.09 58.42 32.17
N SER A 256 38.66 59.68 32.25
CA SER A 256 37.32 60.10 31.82
C SER A 256 37.03 59.80 30.35
N GLU A 257 38.02 59.92 29.46
CA GLU A 257 37.90 59.52 28.05
C GLU A 257 37.64 58.02 27.93
N ILE A 258 38.33 57.19 28.71
CA ILE A 258 38.10 55.73 28.73
C ILE A 258 36.72 55.41 29.32
N MET A 259 36.22 56.17 30.31
CA MET A 259 34.87 55.96 30.83
C MET A 259 33.80 56.17 29.77
N ASN A 260 33.97 57.16 28.87
CA ASN A 260 33.07 57.35 27.73
C ASN A 260 33.11 56.15 26.75
N ILE A 261 34.28 55.54 26.55
CA ILE A 261 34.41 54.30 25.75
C ILE A 261 33.64 53.17 26.45
N ILE A 262 33.80 53.02 27.77
CA ILE A 262 33.08 52.00 28.55
C ILE A 262 31.56 52.19 28.42
N ASP A 263 31.07 53.43 28.48
CA ASP A 263 29.65 53.72 28.29
C ASP A 263 29.15 53.30 26.91
N SER A 264 29.87 53.67 25.85
CA SER A 264 29.51 53.24 24.50
C SER A 264 29.50 51.72 24.35
N LEU A 265 30.44 51.00 24.98
CA LEU A 265 30.46 49.54 24.96
C LEU A 265 29.28 48.93 25.72
N ILE A 266 28.94 49.48 26.89
CA ILE A 266 27.81 49.01 27.70
C ILE A 266 26.50 49.19 26.93
N ASP A 267 26.29 50.36 26.33
CA ASP A 267 25.09 50.67 25.54
C ASP A 267 24.98 49.74 24.33
N ASN A 268 26.07 49.59 23.55
CA ASN A 268 26.12 48.68 22.40
C ASN A 268 25.81 47.23 22.78
N PHE A 269 26.36 46.73 23.89
CA PHE A 269 26.04 45.38 24.37
C PHE A 269 24.61 45.23 24.87
N SER A 270 24.05 46.28 25.47
CA SER A 270 22.65 46.30 25.89
C SER A 270 21.72 46.20 24.68
N ASP A 271 21.97 47.01 23.64
CA ASP A 271 21.18 47.00 22.40
C ASP A 271 21.25 45.63 21.70
N ILE A 272 22.44 45.04 21.59
CA ILE A 272 22.61 43.69 21.03
C ILE A 272 21.88 42.65 21.87
N TYR A 273 21.97 42.73 23.20
CA TYR A 273 21.28 41.80 24.08
C TYR A 273 19.76 41.87 23.88
N GLU A 274 19.18 43.07 23.82
CA GLU A 274 17.75 43.26 23.56
C GLU A 274 17.34 42.71 22.20
N GLU A 275 18.12 42.96 21.15
CA GLU A 275 17.87 42.44 19.81
C GLU A 275 17.90 40.90 19.80
N VAL A 276 18.87 40.29 20.47
CA VAL A 276 18.96 38.83 20.57
C VAL A 276 17.79 38.26 21.37
N GLN A 277 17.37 38.89 22.47
CA GLN A 277 16.19 38.44 23.21
C GLN A 277 14.92 38.50 22.35
N HIS A 278 14.76 39.56 21.55
CA HIS A 278 13.65 39.68 20.61
C HIS A 278 13.70 38.57 19.55
N LYS A 279 14.86 38.35 18.92
CA LYS A 279 15.04 37.29 17.91
C LYS A 279 14.88 35.88 18.51
N LEU A 280 15.32 35.65 19.76
CA LEU A 280 15.21 34.36 20.44
C LEU A 280 13.76 33.88 20.57
N ILE A 281 12.81 34.78 20.81
CA ILE A 281 11.37 34.45 20.83
C ILE A 281 10.93 33.90 19.48
N HIS A 282 11.43 34.46 18.38
CA HIS A 282 11.13 34.00 17.02
C HIS A 282 11.84 32.68 16.69
N TRP A 283 13.11 32.55 17.08
CA TRP A 283 13.89 31.33 16.85
C TRP A 283 13.34 30.14 17.63
N GLN A 284 12.98 30.33 18.90
CA GLN A 284 12.37 29.28 19.72
C GLN A 284 11.03 28.85 19.15
N ARG A 285 10.21 29.78 18.67
CA ARG A 285 8.98 29.42 17.97
C ARG A 285 9.29 28.53 16.77
N ARG A 286 10.27 28.88 15.93
CA ARG A 286 10.66 28.05 14.77
C ARG A 286 11.24 26.70 15.16
N GLY A 287 12.10 26.63 16.16
CA GLY A 287 12.71 25.40 16.66
C GLY A 287 11.73 24.47 17.40
N THR A 288 10.64 25.01 17.96
CA THR A 288 9.64 24.22 18.74
C THR A 288 8.29 24.03 18.04
N PHE A 289 7.95 24.82 17.01
CA PHE A 289 6.63 24.76 16.34
C PHE A 289 6.30 23.35 15.85
N PHE A 290 7.33 22.58 15.50
CA PHE A 290 7.18 21.25 14.92
C PHE A 290 6.81 20.13 15.91
N TRP A 291 6.80 20.41 17.22
CA TRP A 291 6.36 19.43 18.23
C TRP A 291 4.85 19.48 18.51
N LYS A 292 4.13 20.49 18.02
CA LYS A 292 2.67 20.59 18.16
C LYS A 292 1.99 20.17 16.87
N ALA A 293 2.04 18.87 16.57
CA ALA A 293 1.11 18.23 15.66
C ALA A 293 0.00 17.58 16.51
N ASP A 294 -1.01 18.37 16.86
CA ASP A 294 -2.35 17.88 17.23
C ASP A 294 -3.21 17.84 15.97
#